data_AF-A0A8K1AMN5-F1
#
_entry.id   AF-A0A8K1AMN5-F1
#
_cell.length_a   1.000
_cell.length_b   1.000
_cell.length_c   1.000
_cell.angle_alpha   90.00
_cell.angle_beta   90.00
_cell.angle_gamma   90.00
#
_symmetry.space_group_name_H-M   'P 1'
#
loop_
_entity.id
_entity.type
_entity.pdbx_description
1 polymer ?
#
loop_
_entity_poly.entity_id
_entity_poly.type
_entity_poly.pdbx_seq_one_letter_code
_entity_poly.pdbx_strand_id
1 'polypeptide(L)'
;MFTKLLVIYTFVFICCIQALGNFNLEECMKATGVKVTPNTLKQLHDANKGGNFDINSIPDEMLCLPKCVLEKKGIIDSTGNILVEKLENDQMLERIPNKKAFLECMGKIKGVSTCEDVKKILECRVLSQK
;
A
#
# COMPACT_ATOMS: atom_id res chain seq x y z
N MET A 1 23.18 7.89 4.47
CA MET A 1 21.89 8.26 5.09
C MET A 1 20.78 8.48 4.03
N PHE A 2 20.78 7.70 2.93
CA PHE A 2 19.86 7.86 1.78
C PHE A 2 18.93 6.65 1.55
N THR A 3 19.03 5.61 2.36
CA THR A 3 18.41 4.30 2.09
C THR A 3 16.95 4.19 2.52
N LYS A 4 16.46 5.06 3.42
CA LYS A 4 15.11 4.95 4.01
C LYS A 4 14.04 5.77 3.27
N LEU A 5 14.41 6.92 2.71
CA LEU A 5 13.54 7.74 1.86
C LEU A 5 13.13 6.98 0.59
N LEU A 6 14.04 6.11 0.11
CA LEU A 6 13.81 5.27 -1.05
C LEU A 6 12.66 4.29 -0.80
N VAL A 7 12.39 3.77 0.41
CA VAL A 7 11.53 2.58 0.66
C VAL A 7 10.01 2.83 0.50
N ILE A 8 9.54 4.07 0.65
CA ILE A 8 8.10 4.41 0.54
C ILE A 8 7.81 5.16 -0.75
N TYR A 9 8.72 6.04 -1.19
CA TYR A 9 8.71 6.48 -2.58
C TYR A 9 8.79 5.24 -3.46
N THR A 10 9.66 4.28 -3.16
CA THR A 10 9.56 2.98 -3.81
C THR A 10 8.32 2.20 -3.44
N PHE A 11 7.67 2.18 -2.28
CA PHE A 11 6.47 1.34 -2.20
C PHE A 11 5.28 1.87 -3.00
N VAL A 12 5.00 3.17 -3.00
CA VAL A 12 3.99 3.71 -3.92
C VAL A 12 4.53 3.60 -5.34
N PHE A 13 5.74 4.07 -5.62
CA PHE A 13 6.33 4.06 -6.94
C PHE A 13 6.79 2.67 -7.43
N ILE A 14 6.85 1.59 -6.63
CA ILE A 14 7.25 0.19 -6.94
C ILE A 14 6.08 -0.78 -6.77
N CYS A 15 5.11 -0.53 -5.89
CA CYS A 15 3.75 -1.00 -6.19
C CYS A 15 3.33 -0.50 -7.58
N CYS A 16 3.73 0.72 -7.96
CA CYS A 16 3.50 1.28 -9.29
C CYS A 16 4.51 0.82 -10.36
N ILE A 17 5.82 0.63 -10.06
CA ILE A 17 6.86 0.26 -11.06
C ILE A 17 7.05 -1.24 -11.23
N GLN A 18 6.95 -2.08 -10.20
CA GLN A 18 7.05 -3.54 -10.39
C GLN A 18 5.71 -4.20 -10.75
N ALA A 19 4.62 -3.44 -10.65
CA ALA A 19 3.39 -3.70 -11.39
C ALA A 19 3.57 -3.63 -12.93
N LEU A 20 4.66 -3.04 -13.45
CA LEU A 20 4.87 -2.82 -14.89
C LEU A 20 5.16 -4.09 -15.70
N GLY A 21 4.99 -5.28 -15.12
CA GLY A 21 4.92 -6.51 -15.89
C GLY A 21 3.60 -6.70 -16.61
N ASN A 22 2.46 -6.26 -16.04
CA ASN A 22 1.10 -6.40 -16.61
C ASN A 22 -0.04 -5.81 -15.73
N PHE A 23 0.24 -4.93 -14.77
CA PHE A 23 -0.72 -4.61 -13.71
C PHE A 23 -1.29 -3.18 -13.83
N ASN A 24 -2.63 -3.12 -13.93
CA ASN A 24 -3.45 -1.97 -14.33
C ASN A 24 -3.54 -0.83 -13.29
N LEU A 25 -2.41 -0.28 -12.87
CA LEU A 25 -2.37 0.93 -12.05
C LEU A 25 -3.13 2.07 -12.73
N GLU A 26 -2.97 2.22 -14.05
CA GLU A 26 -3.65 3.24 -14.82
C GLU A 26 -5.18 3.08 -14.77
N GLU A 27 -5.70 1.84 -14.80
CA GLU A 27 -7.14 1.61 -14.60
C GLU A 27 -7.55 1.98 -13.18
N CYS A 28 -6.77 1.64 -12.16
CA CYS A 28 -7.09 2.01 -10.79
C CYS A 28 -7.06 3.52 -10.57
N MET A 29 -6.12 4.24 -11.17
CA MET A 29 -6.10 5.71 -11.15
C MET A 29 -7.32 6.31 -11.86
N LYS A 30 -7.70 5.76 -13.02
CA LYS A 30 -8.90 6.19 -13.75
C LYS A 30 -10.18 5.88 -12.98
N ALA A 31 -10.30 4.68 -12.41
CA ALA A 31 -11.48 4.22 -11.68
C ALA A 31 -11.69 4.96 -10.35
N THR A 32 -10.60 5.27 -9.64
CA THR A 32 -10.66 6.02 -8.38
C THR A 32 -10.74 7.52 -8.59
N GLY A 33 -10.50 8.02 -9.82
CA GLY A 33 -10.47 9.45 -10.13
C GLY A 33 -9.30 10.19 -9.46
N VAL A 34 -8.36 9.46 -8.86
CA VAL A 34 -7.23 10.03 -8.12
C VAL A 34 -6.29 10.73 -9.09
N LYS A 35 -6.26 12.06 -9.00
CA LYS A 35 -5.27 12.88 -9.70
C LYS A 35 -4.03 12.93 -8.83
N VAL A 36 -2.98 12.22 -9.23
CA VAL A 36 -1.66 12.35 -8.59
C VAL A 36 -1.13 13.74 -8.93
N THR A 37 -1.37 14.71 -8.05
CA THR A 37 -0.86 16.08 -8.21
C THR A 37 0.51 16.23 -7.55
N PRO A 38 1.32 17.24 -7.92
CA PRO A 38 2.54 17.57 -7.20
C PRO A 38 2.33 17.81 -5.70
N ASN A 39 1.17 18.34 -5.31
CA ASN A 39 0.80 18.53 -3.89
C ASN A 39 0.56 17.19 -3.19
N THR A 40 -0.10 16.25 -3.85
CA THR A 40 -0.33 14.89 -3.31
C THR A 40 0.99 14.13 -3.14
N LEU A 41 1.91 14.26 -4.10
CA LEU A 41 3.28 13.72 -4.00
C LEU A 41 4.05 14.37 -2.85
N LYS A 42 3.91 15.68 -2.67
CA LYS A 42 4.53 16.42 -1.57
C LYS A 42 3.97 15.98 -0.22
N GLN A 43 2.66 15.81 -0.08
CA GLN A 43 2.03 15.31 1.14
C GLN A 43 2.50 13.89 1.47
N LEU A 44 2.61 13.01 0.48
CA LEU A 44 3.13 11.65 0.67
C LEU A 44 4.62 11.66 1.06
N HIS A 45 5.39 12.61 0.52
CA HIS A 45 6.79 12.83 0.90
C HIS A 45 6.92 13.40 2.32
N ASP A 46 6.07 14.36 2.68
CA ASP A 46 6.05 15.00 4.00
C ASP A 46 5.54 14.06 5.10
N ALA A 47 4.56 13.20 4.77
CA ALA A 47 4.10 12.08 5.58
C ALA A 47 5.23 11.11 5.96
N ASN A 48 6.33 11.12 5.22
CA ASN A 48 7.50 10.25 5.38
C ASN A 48 8.75 11.02 5.85
N LYS A 49 8.60 12.29 6.23
CA LYS A 49 9.72 13.14 6.61
C LYS A 49 10.25 12.72 7.99
N GLY A 50 11.54 12.40 8.06
CA GLY A 50 12.20 12.05 9.32
C GLY A 50 11.99 10.61 9.80
N GLY A 51 11.40 9.73 8.98
CA GLY A 51 11.21 8.31 9.33
C GLY A 51 10.03 8.02 10.26
N ASN A 52 9.16 9.01 10.50
CA ASN A 52 7.91 8.81 11.21
C ASN A 52 6.76 8.89 10.19
N PHE A 53 6.26 7.74 9.75
CA PHE A 53 5.18 7.67 8.78
C PHE A 53 3.84 7.96 9.46
N ASP A 54 3.22 9.10 9.15
CA ASP A 54 1.89 9.43 9.66
C ASP A 54 0.80 9.00 8.67
N ILE A 55 0.13 7.89 8.99
CA ILE A 55 -0.96 7.33 8.17
C ILE A 55 -2.15 8.28 8.07
N ASN A 56 -2.34 9.15 9.07
CA ASN A 56 -3.45 10.11 9.08
C ASN A 56 -3.22 11.29 8.14
N SER A 57 -1.97 11.49 7.68
CA SER A 57 -1.63 12.53 6.72
C SER A 57 -1.86 12.11 5.26
N ILE A 58 -2.22 10.84 5.02
CA ILE A 58 -2.56 10.33 3.69
C ILE A 58 -3.98 10.76 3.35
N PRO A 59 -4.20 11.49 2.24
CA PRO A 59 -5.54 11.83 1.77
C PRO A 59 -6.40 10.58 1.54
N ASP A 60 -7.67 10.60 1.94
CA ASP A 60 -8.54 9.42 1.84
C ASP A 60 -8.73 8.95 0.38
N GLU A 61 -8.75 9.91 -0.55
CA GLU A 61 -8.72 9.67 -2.01
C GLU A 61 -7.54 8.79 -2.44
N MET A 62 -6.36 8.95 -1.82
CA MET A 62 -5.16 8.16 -2.15
C MET A 62 -5.21 6.74 -1.58
N LEU A 63 -6.13 6.43 -0.66
CA LEU A 63 -6.27 5.11 -0.06
C LEU A 63 -7.08 4.15 -0.94
N CYS A 64 -7.93 4.69 -1.82
CA CYS A 64 -8.67 3.88 -2.78
C CYS A 64 -7.76 3.24 -3.83
N LEU A 65 -6.65 3.90 -4.17
CA LEU A 65 -5.69 3.41 -5.14
C LEU A 65 -5.05 2.07 -4.69
N PRO A 66 -4.44 1.95 -3.50
CA PRO A 66 -3.92 0.68 -3.01
C PRO A 66 -5.02 -0.37 -2.80
N LYS A 67 -6.26 0.01 -2.44
CA LYS A 67 -7.38 -0.93 -2.40
C LYS A 67 -7.61 -1.60 -3.76
N CYS A 68 -7.78 -0.78 -4.81
CA CYS A 68 -8.00 -1.26 -6.16
C CYS A 68 -6.86 -2.15 -6.65
N VAL A 69 -5.61 -1.79 -6.33
CA VAL A 69 -4.44 -2.61 -6.67
C VAL A 69 -4.49 -3.96 -5.96
N LEU A 70 -4.81 -4.00 -4.66
CA LEU A 70 -4.87 -5.27 -3.91
C LEU A 70 -6.04 -6.16 -4.37
N GLU A 71 -7.18 -5.57 -4.74
CA GLU A 71 -8.33 -6.28 -5.32
C GLU A 71 -7.97 -6.89 -6.69
N LYS A 72 -7.36 -6.10 -7.57
CA LYS A 72 -6.94 -6.55 -8.91
C LYS A 72 -5.84 -7.62 -8.85
N LYS A 73 -5.02 -7.65 -7.79
CA LYS A 73 -4.03 -8.72 -7.53
C LYS A 73 -4.65 -9.99 -6.99
N GLY A 74 -5.93 -9.96 -6.61
CA GLY A 74 -6.58 -11.05 -5.88
C GLY A 74 -5.97 -11.25 -4.49
N ILE A 75 -5.37 -10.20 -3.92
CA ILE A 75 -4.96 -10.20 -2.50
C ILE A 75 -6.16 -9.87 -1.63
N ILE A 76 -7.06 -9.02 -2.13
CA ILE A 76 -8.35 -8.73 -1.51
C ILE A 76 -9.43 -9.25 -2.46
N ASP A 77 -10.41 -9.99 -1.96
CA ASP A 77 -11.57 -10.39 -2.75
C ASP A 77 -12.63 -9.27 -2.84
N SER A 78 -13.67 -9.45 -3.66
CA SER A 78 -14.74 -8.45 -3.82
C SER A 78 -15.56 -8.18 -2.56
N THR A 79 -15.44 -9.03 -1.54
CA THR A 79 -16.10 -8.86 -0.23
C THR A 79 -15.18 -8.17 0.78
N GLY A 80 -13.94 -7.89 0.40
CA GLY A 80 -12.93 -7.24 1.23
C GLY A 80 -12.08 -8.21 2.05
N ASN A 81 -12.19 -9.53 1.88
CA ASN A 81 -11.34 -10.46 2.64
C ASN A 81 -9.91 -10.46 2.09
N ILE A 82 -8.94 -10.47 2.99
CA ILE A 82 -7.54 -10.61 2.63
C ILE A 82 -7.23 -12.10 2.44
N LEU A 83 -6.80 -12.46 1.24
CA LEU A 83 -6.34 -13.79 0.86
C LEU A 83 -4.85 -13.89 1.19
N VAL A 84 -4.54 -14.20 2.46
CA VAL A 84 -3.17 -14.25 3.00
C VAL A 84 -2.27 -15.19 2.19
N GLU A 85 -2.80 -16.33 1.74
CA GLU A 85 -2.12 -17.28 0.86
C GLU A 85 -1.66 -16.67 -0.48
N LYS A 86 -2.44 -15.74 -1.06
CA LYS A 86 -2.07 -15.01 -2.27
C LYS A 86 -1.02 -13.96 -1.97
N LEU A 87 -1.15 -13.29 -0.83
CA LEU A 87 -0.19 -12.31 -0.35
C LEU A 87 1.18 -12.95 -0.10
N GLU A 88 1.24 -14.13 0.54
CA GLU A 88 2.47 -14.86 0.86
C GLU A 88 3.37 -15.14 -0.35
N ASN A 89 2.74 -15.30 -1.51
CA ASN A 89 3.37 -15.59 -2.80
C ASN A 89 3.59 -14.33 -3.66
N ASP A 90 3.16 -13.14 -3.22
CA ASP A 90 3.33 -11.90 -3.96
C ASP A 90 4.73 -11.32 -3.77
N GLN A 91 5.36 -10.93 -4.87
CA GLN A 91 6.71 -10.35 -4.89
C GLN A 91 6.83 -9.04 -4.10
N MET A 92 5.72 -8.34 -3.82
CA MET A 92 5.73 -7.17 -2.94
C MET A 92 6.19 -7.48 -1.52
N LEU A 93 6.00 -8.72 -1.04
CA LEU A 93 6.46 -9.12 0.29
C LEU A 93 7.98 -9.20 0.43
N GLU A 94 8.72 -9.41 -0.67
CA GLU A 94 10.19 -9.47 -0.64
C GLU A 94 10.84 -8.16 -0.18
N ARG A 95 10.10 -7.06 -0.30
CA ARG A 95 10.54 -5.71 0.07
C ARG A 95 10.11 -5.30 1.48
N ILE A 96 9.45 -6.20 2.20
CA ILE A 96 9.01 -5.96 3.58
C ILE A 96 10.08 -6.52 4.51
N PRO A 97 10.78 -5.67 5.30
CA PRO A 97 11.90 -6.09 6.15
C PRO A 97 11.53 -7.22 7.12
N ASN A 98 10.32 -7.18 7.68
CA ASN A 98 9.77 -8.22 8.54
C ASN A 98 8.49 -8.81 7.94
N LYS A 99 8.65 -9.59 6.86
CA LYS A 99 7.55 -10.29 6.16
C LYS A 99 6.63 -11.06 7.14
N LYS A 100 7.21 -11.74 8.13
CA LYS A 100 6.45 -12.52 9.11
C LYS A 100 5.53 -11.62 9.96
N ALA A 101 6.06 -10.55 10.55
CA ALA A 101 5.25 -9.62 11.35
C ALA A 101 4.18 -8.92 10.51
N PHE A 102 4.49 -8.62 9.25
CA PHE A 102 3.49 -8.06 8.32
C PHE A 102 2.34 -9.03 8.04
N LEU A 103 2.64 -10.30 7.72
CA LEU A 103 1.63 -11.33 7.48
C LEU A 103 0.78 -11.60 8.73
N GLU A 104 1.41 -11.70 9.90
CA GLU A 104 0.69 -11.86 11.18
C GLU A 104 -0.25 -10.68 11.47
N CYS A 105 0.14 -9.47 11.09
CA CYS A 105 -0.72 -8.29 11.23
C CYS A 105 -1.87 -8.32 10.21
N MET A 106 -1.58 -8.64 8.94
CA MET A 106 -2.59 -8.77 7.89
C MET A 106 -3.64 -9.83 8.23
N GLY A 107 -3.24 -10.95 8.82
CA GLY A 107 -4.15 -12.01 9.27
C GLY A 107 -5.12 -11.59 10.40
N LYS A 108 -4.87 -10.46 11.08
CA LYS A 108 -5.76 -9.90 12.12
C LYS A 108 -6.80 -8.92 11.56
N ILE A 109 -6.62 -8.46 10.32
CA ILE A 109 -7.55 -7.53 9.69
C ILE A 109 -8.80 -8.30 9.27
N LYS A 110 -9.95 -7.96 9.88
CA LYS A 110 -11.26 -8.60 9.63
C LYS A 110 -11.92 -8.19 8.30
N GLY A 111 -11.13 -7.78 7.31
CA GLY A 111 -11.57 -7.31 6.01
C GLY A 111 -11.29 -5.83 5.73
N VAL A 112 -11.30 -5.50 4.44
CA VAL A 112 -10.99 -4.20 3.84
C VAL A 112 -12.05 -3.91 2.78
N SER A 113 -13.22 -3.42 3.24
CA SER A 113 -14.36 -3.14 2.36
C SER A 113 -14.39 -1.68 1.89
N THR A 114 -13.75 -0.78 2.62
CA THR A 114 -13.65 0.65 2.31
C THR A 114 -12.21 1.06 1.98
N CYS A 115 -12.04 2.24 1.38
CA CYS A 115 -10.70 2.77 1.12
C CYS A 115 -9.97 3.09 2.43
N GLU A 116 -10.70 3.57 3.43
CA GLU A 116 -10.19 3.88 4.76
C GLU A 116 -9.66 2.65 5.47
N ASP A 117 -10.24 1.47 5.24
CA ASP A 117 -9.74 0.21 5.80
C ASP A 117 -8.31 -0.12 5.35
N VAL A 118 -7.85 0.44 4.23
CA VAL A 118 -6.46 0.28 3.78
C VAL A 118 -5.48 0.93 4.75
N LYS A 119 -5.89 1.89 5.58
CA LYS A 119 -5.05 2.42 6.67
C LYS A 119 -4.55 1.29 7.57
N LYS A 120 -5.38 0.27 7.86
CA LYS A 120 -5.01 -0.90 8.67
C LYS A 120 -3.86 -1.71 8.02
N ILE A 121 -3.87 -1.83 6.68
CA ILE A 121 -2.80 -2.49 5.94
C ILE A 121 -1.50 -1.67 6.02
N LEU A 122 -1.62 -0.35 5.90
CA LEU A 122 -0.48 0.55 6.02
C LEU A 122 0.10 0.55 7.45
N GLU A 123 -0.74 0.45 8.48
CA GLU A 123 -0.35 0.29 9.88
C GLU A 123 0.47 -0.99 10.06
N CYS A 124 0.00 -2.12 9.52
CA CYS A 124 0.75 -3.37 9.53
C CYS A 124 2.12 -3.22 8.89
N ARG A 125 2.23 -2.44 7.82
CA ARG A 125 3.50 -2.18 7.16
C ARG A 125 4.44 -1.34 8.01
N VAL A 126 3.96 -0.29 8.67
CA VAL A 126 4.77 0.52 9.60
C VAL A 126 5.26 -0.33 10.76
N LEU A 127 4.40 -1.17 11.34
CA LEU A 127 4.77 -2.07 12.43
C LEU A 127 5.83 -3.09 12.00
N SER A 128 5.77 -3.57 10.76
CA SER A 128 6.77 -4.51 10.21
C SER A 128 8.14 -3.89 9.90
N GLN A 129 8.30 -2.57 10.06
CA GLN A 129 9.60 -1.88 9.91
C GLN A 129 10.34 -1.67 11.24
N LYS A 130 9.70 -1.97 12.37
CA LYS A 130 10.30 -1.95 13.71
C LYS A 130 10.93 -3.30 14.04
#